data_AF-A0AAW6BK87-F1
#
_entry.id   AF-A0AAW6BK87-F1
#
_cell.length_a   1.000
_cell.length_b   1.000
_cell.length_c   1.000
_cell.angle_alpha   90.00
_cell.angle_beta   90.00
_cell.angle_gamma   90.00
#
_symmetry.space_group_name_H-M   'P 1'
#
loop_
_entity.id
_entity.type
_entity.pdbx_description
1 polymer ?
#
loop_
_entity_poly.entity_id
_entity_poly.type
_entity_poly.pdbx_seq_one_letter_code
_entity_poly.pdbx_strand_id
1 'polypeptide(L)'
;MKYFAILTKLGAVKLANAAALGTKISITHMAVGDGGGKLPEPDANQTKLVNEKRRAAINTLSVDPVNTNQIIAEQIIPENEGGWWLREIGLFDSEGSMIAVANCPETYKPQLQEGSGRTQTVRMILIVNSTESVTLKVDPSVVLATREYVDKNTIEVKAYCDNAFKAHIAASDPHAQYLLKKDLPPLPDASLTQKGITQLTDKTGSSNTLAATQKLVTDVNNNANTKLAKNQNGADIPDKNAFVKNLGLAETVDKANNAVPSSRKVNGKALTGDISLSAGDVGAFKLGLTGSVS
;
A
#
# COMPACT_ATOMS: atom_id res chain seq x y z
N MET A 1 57.84 2.46 -32.57
CA MET A 1 56.85 1.52 -31.99
C MET A 1 56.53 0.47 -33.04
N LYS A 2 56.43 -0.81 -32.68
CA LYS A 2 56.17 -1.91 -33.65
C LYS A 2 54.69 -2.02 -34.03
N TYR A 3 53.80 -1.68 -33.12
CA TYR A 3 52.35 -1.63 -33.31
C TYR A 3 51.83 -0.28 -32.84
N PHE A 4 50.99 0.35 -33.64
CA PHE A 4 50.47 1.68 -33.37
C PHE A 4 49.15 1.91 -34.12
N ALA A 5 48.37 2.87 -33.63
CA ALA A 5 47.16 3.35 -34.26
C ALA A 5 47.37 4.78 -34.75
N ILE A 6 46.83 5.11 -35.91
CA ILE A 6 46.80 6.46 -36.44
C ILE A 6 45.39 6.85 -36.85
N LEU A 7 45.12 8.15 -36.81
CA LEU A 7 43.96 8.73 -37.47
C LEU A 7 44.18 8.73 -38.97
N THR A 8 43.14 8.35 -39.72
CA THR A 8 43.13 8.60 -41.16
C THR A 8 42.95 10.10 -41.41
N LYS A 9 43.32 10.57 -42.60
CA LYS A 9 43.10 11.95 -43.02
C LYS A 9 41.60 12.30 -42.97
N LEU A 10 40.75 11.37 -43.35
CA LEU A 10 39.29 11.52 -43.27
C LEU A 10 38.83 11.62 -41.82
N GLY A 11 39.32 10.74 -40.93
CA GLY A 11 39.01 10.75 -39.52
C GLY A 11 39.47 12.03 -38.82
N ALA A 12 40.68 12.51 -39.12
CA ALA A 12 41.20 13.76 -38.61
C ALA A 12 40.36 14.97 -39.05
N VAL A 13 39.97 15.03 -40.32
CA VAL A 13 39.08 16.09 -40.84
C VAL A 13 37.72 16.04 -40.17
N LYS A 14 37.11 14.86 -40.05
CA LYS A 14 35.82 14.73 -39.37
C LYS A 14 35.92 15.14 -37.91
N LEU A 15 36.95 14.69 -37.18
CA LEU A 15 37.14 15.05 -35.76
C LEU A 15 37.36 16.54 -35.57
N ALA A 16 38.13 17.18 -36.46
CA ALA A 16 38.33 18.63 -36.43
C ALA A 16 37.02 19.39 -36.71
N ASN A 17 36.22 18.94 -37.69
CA ASN A 17 34.91 19.54 -37.98
C ASN A 17 33.92 19.36 -36.83
N ALA A 18 33.91 18.18 -36.19
CA ALA A 18 33.09 17.90 -35.03
C ALA A 18 33.44 18.84 -33.87
N ALA A 19 34.74 19.01 -33.58
CA ALA A 19 35.22 19.96 -32.58
C ALA A 19 34.83 21.41 -32.90
N ALA A 20 34.95 21.83 -34.16
CA ALA A 20 34.62 23.20 -34.59
C ALA A 20 33.11 23.50 -34.56
N LEU A 21 32.26 22.51 -34.86
CA LEU A 21 30.80 22.65 -34.91
C LEU A 21 30.12 22.31 -33.57
N GLY A 22 30.86 21.85 -32.56
CA GLY A 22 30.29 21.32 -31.32
C GLY A 22 29.46 20.05 -31.52
N THR A 23 29.67 19.33 -32.63
CA THR A 23 29.01 18.06 -32.92
C THR A 23 29.90 16.90 -32.50
N LYS A 24 29.34 15.68 -32.46
CA LYS A 24 30.07 14.50 -32.04
C LYS A 24 30.02 13.40 -33.09
N ILE A 25 31.14 12.72 -33.29
CA ILE A 25 31.25 11.58 -34.21
C ILE A 25 30.88 10.30 -33.47
N SER A 26 29.97 9.52 -34.05
CA SER A 26 29.64 8.21 -33.53
C SER A 26 30.50 7.15 -34.23
N ILE A 27 31.54 6.68 -33.55
CA ILE A 27 32.27 5.48 -33.96
C ILE A 27 31.37 4.28 -33.62
N THR A 28 31.01 3.48 -34.61
CA THR A 28 30.00 2.42 -34.45
C THR A 28 30.54 1.03 -34.75
N HIS A 29 31.50 0.91 -35.68
CA HIS A 29 31.99 -0.37 -36.13
C HIS A 29 33.52 -0.46 -36.00
N MET A 30 33.98 -1.66 -35.67
CA MET A 30 35.39 -2.02 -35.77
C MET A 30 35.52 -3.16 -36.78
N ALA A 31 36.39 -2.97 -37.76
CA ALA A 31 36.77 -4.03 -38.69
C ALA A 31 38.15 -4.58 -38.36
N VAL A 32 38.37 -5.83 -38.67
CA VAL A 32 39.63 -6.56 -38.50
C VAL A 32 39.96 -7.31 -39.79
N GLY A 33 41.24 -7.38 -40.09
CA GLY A 33 41.73 -7.96 -41.34
C GLY A 33 43.04 -8.71 -41.18
N ASP A 34 43.38 -9.48 -42.21
CA ASP A 34 44.60 -10.29 -42.26
C ASP A 34 45.75 -9.61 -43.01
N GLY A 35 45.58 -8.35 -43.44
CA GLY A 35 46.62 -7.57 -44.11
C GLY A 35 47.07 -8.14 -45.46
N GLY A 36 46.30 -9.06 -46.07
CA GLY A 36 46.69 -9.74 -47.30
C GLY A 36 47.84 -10.74 -47.12
N GLY A 37 48.00 -11.28 -45.91
CA GLY A 37 49.06 -12.25 -45.60
C GLY A 37 50.34 -11.65 -45.00
N LYS A 38 50.43 -10.32 -44.90
CA LYS A 38 51.59 -9.60 -44.34
C LYS A 38 51.12 -8.56 -43.32
N LEU A 39 51.98 -8.19 -42.38
CA LEU A 39 51.69 -7.12 -41.43
C LEU A 39 51.66 -5.76 -42.18
N PRO A 40 50.49 -5.10 -42.30
CA PRO A 40 50.41 -3.83 -42.99
C PRO A 40 50.94 -2.70 -42.10
N GLU A 41 51.55 -1.69 -42.71
CA GLU A 41 51.90 -0.44 -42.05
C GLU A 41 50.70 0.51 -42.15
N PRO A 42 50.16 1.02 -41.02
CA PRO A 42 49.05 1.97 -41.05
C PRO A 42 49.41 3.25 -41.84
N ASP A 43 48.58 3.62 -42.82
CA ASP A 43 48.71 4.84 -43.62
C ASP A 43 47.49 5.74 -43.42
N ALA A 44 47.74 7.04 -43.18
CA ALA A 44 46.71 8.03 -42.97
C ALA A 44 45.79 8.20 -44.19
N ASN A 45 46.21 7.83 -45.40
CA ASN A 45 45.38 7.91 -46.59
C ASN A 45 44.45 6.70 -46.79
N GLN A 46 44.49 5.70 -45.88
CA GLN A 46 43.61 4.54 -45.97
C GLN A 46 42.14 4.92 -45.79
N THR A 47 41.31 4.41 -46.71
CA THR A 47 39.85 4.49 -46.64
C THR A 47 39.21 3.12 -46.39
N LYS A 48 39.98 2.04 -46.53
CA LYS A 48 39.60 0.64 -46.31
C LYS A 48 40.81 -0.17 -45.82
N LEU A 49 40.55 -1.27 -45.13
CA LEU A 49 41.59 -2.22 -44.72
C LEU A 49 42.18 -2.91 -45.96
N VAL A 50 43.41 -3.41 -45.86
CA VAL A 50 44.08 -4.10 -46.97
C VAL A 50 43.31 -5.37 -47.36
N ASN A 51 42.90 -6.15 -46.36
CA ASN A 51 42.03 -7.30 -46.54
C ASN A 51 41.14 -7.50 -45.30
N GLU A 52 39.98 -6.86 -45.33
CA GLU A 52 38.96 -6.98 -44.31
C GLU A 52 38.41 -8.40 -44.25
N LYS A 53 38.40 -8.99 -43.05
CA LYS A 53 37.81 -10.31 -42.79
C LYS A 53 36.48 -10.22 -42.07
N ARG A 54 36.34 -9.21 -41.21
CA ARG A 54 35.17 -9.06 -40.36
C ARG A 54 34.97 -7.60 -39.99
N ARG A 55 33.71 -7.17 -39.98
CA ARG A 55 33.26 -5.89 -39.46
C ARG A 55 32.02 -6.13 -38.61
N ALA A 56 32.03 -5.64 -37.38
CA ALA A 56 30.81 -5.58 -36.58
C ALA A 56 30.82 -4.35 -35.67
N ALA A 57 29.72 -4.21 -34.93
CA ALA A 57 29.56 -3.16 -33.94
C ALA A 57 30.63 -3.28 -32.85
N ILE A 58 31.08 -2.14 -32.34
CA ILE A 58 31.98 -2.09 -31.18
C ILE A 58 31.22 -2.50 -29.91
N ASN A 59 31.89 -3.25 -29.03
CA ASN A 59 31.31 -3.66 -27.76
C ASN A 59 31.39 -2.55 -26.72
N THR A 60 32.53 -1.88 -26.67
CA THR A 60 32.84 -0.82 -25.71
C THR A 60 33.66 0.25 -26.41
N LEU A 61 33.32 1.50 -26.13
CA LEU A 61 34.16 2.65 -26.43
C LEU A 61 34.34 3.38 -25.09
N SER A 62 35.55 3.74 -24.73
CA SER A 62 35.78 4.45 -23.47
C SER A 62 36.98 5.37 -23.59
N VAL A 63 37.02 6.41 -22.78
CA VAL A 63 38.21 7.23 -22.62
C VAL A 63 39.07 6.56 -21.54
N ASP A 64 40.38 6.47 -21.78
CA ASP A 64 41.30 5.95 -20.78
C ASP A 64 41.26 6.86 -19.52
N PRO A 65 40.97 6.31 -18.32
CA PRO A 65 40.89 7.10 -17.09
C PRO A 65 42.23 7.73 -16.69
N VAL A 66 43.37 7.19 -17.16
CA VAL A 66 44.70 7.74 -16.89
C VAL A 66 45.11 8.74 -17.97
N ASN A 67 44.73 8.49 -19.22
CA ASN A 67 45.10 9.32 -20.38
C ASN A 67 43.85 9.83 -21.09
N THR A 68 43.35 11.00 -20.71
CA THR A 68 42.09 11.57 -21.24
C THR A 68 42.09 11.86 -22.74
N ASN A 69 43.25 11.78 -23.41
CA ASN A 69 43.41 11.93 -24.86
C ASN A 69 43.38 10.59 -25.61
N GLN A 70 43.21 9.46 -24.91
CA GLN A 70 43.16 8.12 -25.49
C GLN A 70 41.74 7.58 -25.46
N ILE A 71 41.29 7.10 -26.62
CA ILE A 71 40.03 6.39 -26.80
C ILE A 71 40.36 4.91 -26.97
N ILE A 72 39.74 4.08 -26.14
CA ILE A 72 39.83 2.64 -26.19
C ILE A 72 38.56 2.14 -26.85
N ALA A 73 38.69 1.57 -28.04
CA ALA A 73 37.62 0.84 -28.70
C ALA A 73 37.87 -0.65 -28.55
N GLU A 74 36.86 -1.40 -28.12
CA GLU A 74 36.95 -2.86 -28.02
C GLU A 74 35.83 -3.54 -28.80
N GLN A 75 36.17 -4.70 -29.35
CA GLN A 75 35.25 -5.59 -30.02
C GLN A 75 35.54 -7.02 -29.59
N ILE A 76 34.50 -7.79 -29.34
CA ILE A 76 34.58 -9.21 -29.01
C ILE A 76 34.26 -10.01 -30.28
N ILE A 77 35.20 -10.85 -30.70
CA ILE A 77 35.01 -11.79 -31.80
C ILE A 77 34.57 -13.13 -31.20
N PRO A 78 33.34 -13.60 -31.48
CA PRO A 78 32.81 -14.85 -30.94
C PRO A 78 33.52 -16.08 -31.52
N GLU A 79 33.26 -17.26 -30.95
CA GLU A 79 33.93 -18.51 -31.32
C GLU A 79 33.58 -19.05 -32.73
N ASN A 80 32.42 -18.66 -33.26
CA ASN A 80 31.94 -19.05 -34.59
C ASN A 80 32.58 -18.22 -35.72
N GLU A 81 33.24 -17.10 -35.42
CA GLU A 81 33.89 -16.23 -36.40
C GLU A 81 35.42 -16.28 -36.24
N GLY A 82 36.14 -16.64 -37.32
CA GLY A 82 37.59 -16.85 -37.28
C GLY A 82 38.10 -17.56 -38.53
N GLY A 83 39.22 -18.27 -38.41
CA GLY A 83 39.86 -19.01 -39.51
C GLY A 83 40.86 -18.13 -40.28
N TRP A 84 41.29 -17.02 -39.66
CA TRP A 84 42.16 -16.03 -40.27
C TRP A 84 43.06 -15.37 -39.22
N TRP A 85 44.14 -14.76 -39.70
CA TRP A 85 45.10 -14.02 -38.89
C TRP A 85 44.62 -12.59 -38.69
N LEU A 86 44.70 -12.09 -37.46
CA LEU A 86 44.52 -10.67 -37.16
C LEU A 86 45.85 -9.95 -37.39
N ARG A 87 45.84 -8.92 -38.24
CA ARG A 87 47.01 -8.08 -38.52
C ARG A 87 46.68 -6.59 -38.58
N GLU A 88 45.45 -6.25 -38.92
CA GLU A 88 44.98 -4.86 -39.01
C GLU A 88 43.62 -4.69 -38.35
N ILE A 89 43.39 -3.48 -37.83
CA ILE A 89 42.17 -3.05 -37.16
C ILE A 89 41.79 -1.68 -37.73
N GLY A 90 40.51 -1.48 -38.05
CA GLY A 90 39.98 -0.20 -38.50
C GLY A 90 38.76 0.21 -37.70
N LEU A 91 38.66 1.49 -37.34
CA LEU A 91 37.47 2.07 -36.70
C LEU A 91 36.67 2.85 -37.74
N PHE A 92 35.35 2.69 -37.70
CA PHE A 92 34.44 3.29 -38.66
C PHE A 92 33.30 4.00 -37.95
N ASP A 93 32.88 5.14 -38.51
CA ASP A 93 31.71 5.87 -38.05
C ASP A 93 30.39 5.30 -38.60
N SER A 94 29.27 5.89 -38.18
CA SER A 94 27.93 5.53 -38.65
C SER A 94 27.70 5.74 -40.15
N GLU A 95 28.56 6.51 -40.82
CA GLU A 95 28.51 6.74 -42.27
C GLU A 95 29.43 5.78 -43.04
N GLY A 96 30.09 4.84 -42.35
CA GLY A 96 31.03 3.89 -42.95
C GLY A 96 32.39 4.50 -43.30
N SER A 97 32.69 5.72 -42.85
CA SER A 97 34.00 6.35 -43.04
C SER A 97 35.02 5.79 -42.06
N MET A 98 36.20 5.42 -42.55
CA MET A 98 37.30 4.96 -41.69
C MET A 98 37.88 6.14 -40.92
N ILE A 99 37.77 6.12 -39.61
CA ILE A 99 38.26 7.15 -38.70
C ILE A 99 39.72 6.90 -38.33
N ALA A 100 40.06 5.64 -38.06
CA ALA A 100 41.39 5.27 -37.63
C ALA A 100 41.76 3.87 -38.12
N VAL A 101 43.06 3.64 -38.24
CA VAL A 101 43.64 2.36 -38.63
C VAL A 101 44.81 2.03 -37.72
N ALA A 102 44.95 0.76 -37.38
CA ALA A 102 46.03 0.23 -36.55
C ALA A 102 46.52 -1.10 -37.09
N ASN A 103 47.80 -1.39 -36.84
CA ASN A 103 48.34 -2.73 -36.98
C ASN A 103 48.35 -3.45 -35.63
N CYS A 104 48.21 -4.76 -35.64
CA CYS A 104 48.23 -5.59 -34.44
C CYS A 104 49.19 -6.78 -34.59
N PRO A 105 49.70 -7.34 -33.48
CA PRO A 105 50.55 -8.53 -33.55
C PRO A 105 49.80 -9.69 -34.21
N GLU A 106 50.50 -10.41 -35.08
CA GLU A 106 49.93 -11.54 -35.82
C GLU A 106 49.36 -12.57 -34.85
N THR A 107 48.03 -12.61 -34.79
CA THR A 107 47.30 -13.47 -33.85
C THR A 107 46.32 -14.31 -34.64
N TYR A 108 46.45 -15.64 -34.58
CA TYR A 108 45.50 -16.53 -35.23
C TYR A 108 44.23 -16.67 -34.39
N LYS A 109 43.07 -16.42 -35.00
CA LYS A 109 41.76 -16.60 -34.38
C LYS A 109 41.12 -17.90 -34.92
N PRO A 110 41.20 -19.02 -34.18
CA PRO A 110 40.59 -20.27 -34.63
C PRO A 110 39.06 -20.20 -34.58
N GLN A 111 38.42 -21.04 -35.40
CA GLN A 111 36.97 -21.29 -35.33
C GLN A 111 36.67 -22.57 -34.57
N LEU A 112 35.45 -22.67 -34.04
CA LEU A 112 34.98 -23.88 -33.36
C LEU A 112 35.10 -25.14 -34.23
N GLN A 113 34.91 -25.04 -35.55
CA GLN A 113 35.05 -26.14 -36.51
C GLN A 113 36.48 -26.70 -36.59
N GLU A 114 37.48 -25.93 -36.17
CA GLU A 114 38.89 -26.33 -36.10
C GLU A 114 39.22 -27.03 -34.76
N GLY A 115 38.21 -27.31 -33.93
CA GLY A 115 38.36 -27.94 -32.62
C GLY A 115 38.82 -27.00 -31.50
N SER A 116 38.91 -25.69 -31.75
CA SER A 116 39.29 -24.69 -30.76
C SER A 116 38.47 -23.40 -30.89
N GLY A 117 37.22 -23.43 -30.43
CA GLY A 117 36.40 -22.23 -30.30
C GLY A 117 36.98 -21.30 -29.25
N ARG A 118 37.56 -20.16 -29.67
CA ARG A 118 38.07 -19.13 -28.77
C ARG A 118 37.28 -17.85 -28.97
N THR A 119 36.86 -17.21 -27.89
CA THR A 119 36.38 -15.81 -27.95
C THR A 119 37.59 -14.89 -27.80
N GLN A 120 37.75 -13.93 -28.72
CA GLN A 120 38.91 -13.03 -28.72
C GLN A 120 38.44 -11.59 -28.61
N THR A 121 38.91 -10.90 -27.57
CA THR A 121 38.73 -9.45 -27.45
C THR A 121 39.85 -8.74 -28.22
N VAL A 122 39.46 -7.84 -29.11
CA VAL A 122 40.35 -6.95 -29.87
C VAL A 122 40.19 -5.55 -29.32
N ARG A 123 41.29 -4.94 -28.92
CA ARG A 123 41.35 -3.59 -28.35
C ARG A 123 42.21 -2.70 -29.22
N MET A 124 41.68 -1.55 -29.62
CA MET A 124 42.42 -0.50 -30.33
C MET A 124 42.46 0.75 -29.45
N ILE A 125 43.66 1.25 -29.19
CA ILE A 125 43.90 2.48 -28.44
C ILE A 125 44.24 3.57 -29.44
N LEU A 126 43.42 4.61 -29.50
CA LEU A 126 43.56 5.73 -30.43
C LEU A 126 43.83 7.02 -29.66
N ILE A 127 44.88 7.75 -30.03
CA ILE A 127 45.16 9.08 -29.49
C ILE A 127 44.40 10.12 -30.33
N VAL A 128 43.62 10.99 -29.68
CA VAL A 128 42.89 12.09 -30.32
C VAL A 128 43.19 13.43 -29.64
N ASN A 129 43.03 14.53 -30.37
CA ASN A 129 43.23 15.88 -29.84
C ASN A 129 42.08 16.38 -28.96
N SER A 130 40.87 15.82 -29.12
CA SER A 130 39.71 16.09 -28.27
C SER A 130 38.82 14.86 -28.20
N THR A 131 38.63 14.33 -27.00
CA THR A 131 37.73 13.20 -26.73
C THR A 131 36.26 13.64 -26.62
N GLU A 132 35.98 14.93 -26.42
CA GLU A 132 34.62 15.48 -26.36
C GLU A 132 33.88 15.41 -27.71
N SER A 133 34.64 15.42 -28.81
CA SER A 133 34.12 15.34 -30.18
C SER A 133 33.73 13.91 -30.60
N VAL A 134 33.83 12.94 -29.69
CA VAL A 134 33.48 11.54 -29.94
C VAL A 134 32.31 11.14 -29.05
N THR A 135 31.25 10.60 -29.66
CA THR A 135 30.12 10.05 -28.92
C THR A 135 30.41 8.62 -28.50
N LEU A 136 30.37 8.37 -27.21
CA LEU A 136 30.23 7.03 -26.66
C LEU A 136 28.81 6.53 -26.93
N LYS A 137 28.62 5.77 -28.01
CA LYS A 137 27.38 5.04 -28.26
C LYS A 137 27.68 3.56 -28.42
N VAL A 138 27.56 2.82 -27.32
CA VAL A 138 27.40 1.36 -27.38
C VAL A 138 25.93 1.10 -27.62
N ASP A 139 25.60 0.29 -28.62
CA ASP A 139 24.25 -0.25 -28.78
C ASP A 139 24.16 -1.54 -27.94
N PRO A 140 23.49 -1.53 -26.77
CA PRO A 140 23.44 -2.69 -25.89
C PRO A 140 22.59 -3.84 -26.45
N SER A 141 21.89 -3.65 -27.57
CA SER A 141 21.00 -4.68 -28.16
C SER A 141 21.73 -5.71 -29.02
N VAL A 142 22.96 -5.44 -29.46
CA VAL A 142 23.72 -6.27 -30.42
C VAL A 142 25.00 -6.85 -29.79
N VAL A 143 25.25 -6.59 -28.51
CA VAL A 143 26.59 -6.74 -27.91
C VAL A 143 26.58 -7.72 -26.74
N LEU A 144 27.51 -8.68 -26.74
CA LEU A 144 27.81 -9.54 -25.59
C LEU A 144 28.43 -8.70 -24.46
N ALA A 145 27.76 -8.64 -23.31
CA ALA A 145 28.29 -8.04 -22.09
C ALA A 145 29.36 -8.94 -21.46
N THR A 146 30.49 -8.36 -21.04
CA THR A 146 31.46 -9.09 -20.23
C THR A 146 30.90 -9.32 -18.83
N ARG A 147 31.35 -10.39 -18.16
CA ARG A 147 30.98 -10.65 -16.77
C ARG A 147 31.34 -9.48 -15.84
N GLU A 148 32.52 -8.88 -16.05
CA GLU A 148 32.98 -7.71 -15.30
C GLU A 148 32.02 -6.52 -15.43
N TYR A 149 31.49 -6.26 -16.63
CA TYR A 149 30.49 -5.19 -16.84
C TYR A 149 29.22 -5.44 -16.03
N VAL A 150 28.73 -6.68 -16.01
CA VAL A 150 27.53 -7.06 -15.25
C VAL A 150 27.78 -6.96 -13.73
N ASP A 151 28.91 -7.46 -13.26
CA ASP A 151 29.27 -7.43 -11.83
C ASP A 151 29.41 -5.97 -11.34
N LYS A 152 30.04 -5.09 -12.12
CA LYS A 152 30.18 -3.66 -11.79
C LYS A 152 28.83 -2.94 -11.68
N ASN A 153 27.95 -3.13 -12.66
CA ASN A 153 26.62 -2.52 -12.64
C ASN A 153 25.76 -3.06 -11.49
N THR A 154 25.91 -4.34 -11.15
CA THR A 154 25.20 -4.95 -10.02
C THR A 154 25.63 -4.32 -8.69
N ILE A 155 26.93 -4.08 -8.50
CA ILE A 155 27.46 -3.40 -7.32
C ILE A 155 26.92 -1.98 -7.21
N GLU A 156 26.90 -1.23 -8.32
CA GLU A 156 26.41 0.14 -8.36
C GLU A 156 24.93 0.22 -7.99
N VAL A 157 24.08 -0.61 -8.59
CA VAL A 157 22.65 -0.66 -8.28
C VAL A 157 22.42 -1.08 -6.83
N LYS A 158 23.17 -2.06 -6.32
CA LYS A 158 23.08 -2.46 -4.92
C LYS A 158 23.42 -1.31 -3.97
N ALA A 159 24.51 -0.60 -4.24
CA ALA A 159 24.93 0.54 -3.43
C ALA A 159 23.89 1.67 -3.44
N TYR A 160 23.29 1.95 -4.60
CA TYR A 160 22.20 2.92 -4.71
C TYR A 160 21.00 2.53 -3.84
N CYS A 161 20.52 1.29 -3.95
CA CYS A 161 19.39 0.80 -3.15
C CYS A 161 19.70 0.86 -1.65
N ASP A 162 20.87 0.37 -1.22
CA ASP A 162 21.29 0.38 0.19
C ASP A 162 21.32 1.82 0.75
N ASN A 163 21.83 2.78 -0.03
CA ASN A 163 21.87 4.19 0.36
C ASN A 163 20.46 4.81 0.44
N ALA A 164 19.58 4.50 -0.52
CA ALA A 164 18.21 4.99 -0.52
C ALA A 164 17.41 4.47 0.70
N PHE A 165 17.52 3.18 1.02
CA PHE A 165 16.90 2.60 2.21
C PHE A 165 17.48 3.18 3.49
N LYS A 166 18.80 3.36 3.56
CA LYS A 166 19.45 3.97 4.72
C LYS A 166 18.96 5.41 4.96
N ALA A 167 18.82 6.20 3.89
CA ALA A 167 18.28 7.55 3.98
C ALA A 167 16.81 7.56 4.43
N HIS A 168 16.00 6.63 3.94
CA HIS A 168 14.59 6.46 4.34
C HIS A 168 14.45 6.12 5.83
N ILE A 169 15.22 5.14 6.32
CA ILE A 169 15.20 4.74 7.75
C ILE A 169 15.71 5.86 8.67
N ALA A 170 16.70 6.64 8.23
CA ALA A 170 17.26 7.74 9.00
C ALA A 170 16.36 8.98 9.03
N ALA A 171 15.44 9.12 8.07
CA ALA A 171 14.52 10.23 8.04
C ALA A 171 13.54 10.14 9.23
N SER A 172 13.37 11.24 9.95
CA SER A 172 12.38 11.31 11.04
C SER A 172 10.94 11.21 10.53
N ASP A 173 10.72 11.60 9.28
CA ASP A 173 9.45 11.49 8.58
C ASP A 173 9.69 11.25 7.09
N PRO A 174 9.93 9.99 6.67
CA PRO A 174 10.12 9.66 5.26
C PRO A 174 8.81 9.75 4.45
N HIS A 175 7.67 9.97 5.10
CA HIS A 175 6.35 9.95 4.49
C HIS A 175 5.48 11.11 4.98
N ALA A 176 5.89 12.32 4.63
CA ALA A 176 5.23 13.58 5.00
C ALA A 176 3.73 13.72 4.62
N GLN A 177 3.19 12.79 3.84
CA GLN A 177 1.76 12.70 3.57
C GLN A 177 0.94 12.18 4.78
N TYR A 178 1.57 11.56 5.76
CA TYR A 178 0.92 10.99 6.93
C TYR A 178 1.18 11.84 8.19
N LEU A 179 0.14 12.08 8.99
CA LEU A 179 0.29 12.70 10.29
C LEU A 179 1.03 11.76 11.24
N LEU A 180 2.03 12.28 11.95
CA LEU A 180 2.72 11.53 12.98
C LEU A 180 1.84 11.45 14.23
N LYS A 181 1.94 10.33 14.97
CA LYS A 181 1.19 10.13 16.22
C LYS A 181 1.40 11.26 17.24
N LYS A 182 2.60 11.85 17.27
CA LYS A 182 2.95 12.98 18.15
C LYS A 182 2.24 14.29 17.77
N ASP A 183 1.82 14.42 16.51
CA ASP A 183 1.18 15.61 15.97
C ASP A 183 -0.36 15.49 16.00
N LEU A 184 -0.89 14.35 16.46
CA LEU A 184 -2.31 14.20 16.71
C LEU A 184 -2.71 15.04 17.94
N PRO A 185 -3.71 15.93 17.82
CA PRO A 185 -4.20 16.66 18.98
C PRO A 185 -4.78 15.68 20.01
N PRO A 186 -4.67 15.99 21.32
CA PRO A 186 -5.33 15.20 22.35
C PRO A 186 -6.84 15.19 22.09
N LEU A 187 -7.44 14.00 22.08
CA LEU A 187 -8.88 13.85 21.97
C LEU A 187 -9.49 14.14 23.35
N PRO A 188 -10.24 15.24 23.53
CA PRO A 188 -10.84 15.55 24.82
C PRO A 188 -11.99 14.60 25.13
N ASP A 189 -12.23 14.37 26.41
CA ASP A 189 -13.46 13.72 26.87
C ASP A 189 -14.67 14.63 26.59
N ALA A 190 -15.82 14.03 26.27
CA ALA A 190 -17.03 14.83 26.10
C ALA A 190 -17.53 15.32 27.46
N SER A 191 -18.12 16.51 27.46
CA SER A 191 -18.85 17.07 28.59
C SER A 191 -20.16 17.69 28.10
N LEU A 192 -20.94 18.23 29.03
CA LEU A 192 -22.20 18.92 28.69
C LEU A 192 -21.98 20.16 27.81
N THR A 193 -20.76 20.72 27.78
CA THR A 193 -20.43 21.94 27.04
C THR A 193 -19.32 21.75 26.01
N GLN A 194 -18.69 20.56 25.95
CA GLN A 194 -17.58 20.26 25.05
C GLN A 194 -17.81 18.92 24.34
N LYS A 195 -17.70 18.91 23.01
CA LYS A 195 -17.71 17.66 22.24
C LYS A 195 -16.40 16.89 22.49
N GLY A 196 -16.50 15.58 22.60
CA GLY A 196 -15.37 14.70 22.86
C GLY A 196 -15.74 13.22 22.78
N ILE A 197 -14.89 12.35 23.30
CA ILE A 197 -15.13 10.90 23.40
C ILE A 197 -15.76 10.54 24.75
N THR A 198 -16.63 9.53 24.79
CA THR A 198 -17.24 9.01 26.03
C THR A 198 -17.25 7.48 26.02
N GLN A 199 -17.06 6.87 27.19
CA GLN A 199 -17.23 5.43 27.34
C GLN A 199 -18.70 5.08 27.58
N LEU A 200 -19.18 3.98 26.97
CA LEU A 200 -20.56 3.52 27.13
C LEU A 200 -20.73 2.63 28.38
N THR A 201 -21.92 2.64 28.97
CA THR A 201 -22.30 1.76 30.10
C THR A 201 -23.69 1.16 29.94
N ASP A 202 -23.81 -0.11 30.31
CA ASP A 202 -25.08 -0.85 30.45
C ASP A 202 -25.55 -0.93 31.92
N LYS A 203 -24.93 -0.17 32.82
CA LYS A 203 -25.29 -0.13 34.25
C LYS A 203 -25.88 1.21 34.63
N THR A 204 -26.93 1.20 35.44
CA THR A 204 -27.40 2.40 36.16
C THR A 204 -26.39 2.77 37.25
N GLY A 205 -26.27 4.06 37.55
CA GLY A 205 -25.35 4.57 38.56
C GLY A 205 -25.25 6.09 38.53
N SER A 206 -24.25 6.63 39.23
CA SER A 206 -24.07 8.08 39.41
C SER A 206 -22.85 8.64 38.64
N SER A 207 -22.44 7.98 37.56
CA SER A 207 -21.30 8.45 36.76
C SER A 207 -21.68 9.70 35.96
N ASN A 208 -20.75 10.66 35.91
CA ASN A 208 -20.81 11.85 35.06
C ASN A 208 -19.86 11.76 33.84
N THR A 209 -19.18 10.63 33.64
CA THR A 209 -18.21 10.41 32.54
C THR A 209 -18.63 9.31 31.56
N LEU A 210 -19.65 8.52 31.91
CA LEU A 210 -20.16 7.42 31.08
C LEU A 210 -21.48 7.80 30.41
N ALA A 211 -21.65 7.38 29.16
CA ALA A 211 -22.90 7.53 28.42
C ALA A 211 -23.72 6.22 28.46
N ALA A 212 -25.02 6.33 28.70
CA ALA A 212 -25.92 5.18 28.70
C ALA A 212 -26.06 4.58 27.30
N THR A 213 -26.06 3.26 27.19
CA THR A 213 -26.41 2.58 25.93
C THR A 213 -27.89 2.70 25.63
N GLN A 214 -28.26 2.56 24.36
CA GLN A 214 -29.67 2.50 23.95
C GLN A 214 -30.42 1.34 24.64
N LYS A 215 -29.73 0.22 24.87
CA LYS A 215 -30.31 -0.93 25.58
C LYS A 215 -30.67 -0.55 27.02
N LEU A 216 -29.73 0.06 27.76
CA LEU A 216 -29.99 0.51 29.13
C LEU A 216 -31.17 1.49 29.20
N VAL A 217 -31.21 2.47 28.29
CA VAL A 217 -32.31 3.45 28.23
C VAL A 217 -33.65 2.75 27.95
N THR A 218 -33.66 1.76 27.05
CA THR A 218 -34.86 0.97 26.72
C THR A 218 -35.33 0.15 27.92
N ASP A 219 -34.42 -0.53 28.62
CA ASP A 219 -34.74 -1.34 29.79
C ASP A 219 -35.31 -0.49 30.94
N VAL A 220 -34.73 0.71 31.18
CA VAL A 220 -35.24 1.68 32.17
C VAL A 220 -36.62 2.19 31.77
N ASN A 221 -36.83 2.54 30.50
CA ASN A 221 -38.13 3.02 30.01
C ASN A 221 -39.20 1.93 30.12
N ASN A 222 -38.87 0.68 29.77
CA ASN A 222 -39.76 -0.45 29.92
C ASN A 222 -40.12 -0.68 31.39
N ASN A 223 -39.15 -0.61 32.30
CA ASN A 223 -39.42 -0.70 33.74
C ASN A 223 -40.39 0.39 34.20
N ALA A 224 -40.19 1.64 33.77
CA ALA A 224 -41.09 2.75 34.09
C ALA A 224 -42.52 2.51 33.56
N ASN A 225 -42.65 1.99 32.35
CA ASN A 225 -43.94 1.66 31.73
C ASN A 225 -44.68 0.49 32.41
N THR A 226 -44.02 -0.32 33.25
CA THR A 226 -44.70 -1.35 34.07
C THR A 226 -45.34 -0.81 35.34
N LYS A 227 -45.13 0.48 35.68
CA LYS A 227 -45.69 1.10 36.89
C LYS A 227 -47.06 1.71 36.61
N LEU A 228 -47.88 1.82 37.65
CA LEU A 228 -49.19 2.48 37.56
C LEU A 228 -49.02 3.96 37.25
N ALA A 229 -49.73 4.43 36.23
CA ALA A 229 -49.70 5.80 35.76
C ALA A 229 -50.61 6.68 36.63
N LYS A 230 -50.03 7.73 37.23
CA LYS A 230 -50.75 8.61 38.16
C LYS A 230 -52.00 9.26 37.55
N ASN A 231 -51.92 9.65 36.28
CA ASN A 231 -53.02 10.26 35.55
C ASN A 231 -54.19 9.30 35.25
N GLN A 232 -53.99 7.99 35.40
CA GLN A 232 -55.05 7.00 35.22
C GLN A 232 -55.84 6.70 36.49
N ASN A 233 -55.41 7.22 37.65
CA ASN A 233 -56.12 7.09 38.92
C ASN A 233 -56.54 5.62 39.24
N GLY A 234 -55.67 4.66 38.92
CA GLY A 234 -55.90 3.23 39.19
C GLY A 234 -56.74 2.49 38.15
N ALA A 235 -57.12 3.12 37.03
CA ALA A 235 -57.81 2.44 35.94
C ALA A 235 -56.96 1.31 35.32
N ASP A 236 -55.65 1.49 35.28
CA ASP A 236 -54.61 0.57 34.79
C ASP A 236 -54.22 -0.55 35.78
N ILE A 237 -54.84 -0.63 36.95
CA ILE A 237 -54.62 -1.76 37.85
C ILE A 237 -55.11 -3.05 37.15
N PRO A 238 -54.22 -4.04 36.91
CA PRO A 238 -54.58 -5.25 36.16
C PRO A 238 -55.63 -6.10 36.89
N ASP A 239 -55.48 -6.26 38.21
CA ASP A 239 -56.44 -6.95 39.07
C ASP A 239 -56.86 -6.04 40.23
N LYS A 240 -58.01 -5.38 40.03
CA LYS A 240 -58.58 -4.44 41.00
C LYS A 240 -59.07 -5.15 42.27
N ASN A 241 -59.55 -6.39 42.16
CA ASN A 241 -60.04 -7.15 43.32
C ASN A 241 -58.88 -7.57 44.23
N ALA A 242 -57.79 -8.08 43.63
CA ALA A 242 -56.56 -8.36 44.38
C ALA A 242 -55.99 -7.09 45.01
N PHE A 243 -56.05 -5.96 44.30
CA PHE A 243 -55.62 -4.66 44.85
C PHE A 243 -56.45 -4.24 46.07
N VAL A 244 -57.78 -4.30 46.00
CA VAL A 244 -58.69 -4.02 47.14
C VAL A 244 -58.42 -4.95 48.32
N LYS A 245 -58.13 -6.23 48.06
CA LYS A 245 -57.73 -7.19 49.09
C LYS A 245 -56.38 -6.82 49.73
N ASN A 246 -55.39 -6.41 48.93
CA ASN A 246 -54.07 -5.98 49.42
C ASN A 246 -54.15 -4.68 50.24
N LEU A 247 -55.15 -3.82 49.98
CA LEU A 247 -55.47 -2.67 50.83
C LEU A 247 -56.14 -3.04 52.16
N GLY A 248 -56.50 -4.32 52.37
CA GLY A 248 -57.21 -4.78 53.57
C GLY A 248 -58.71 -4.47 53.57
N LEU A 249 -59.28 -4.10 52.41
CA LEU A 249 -60.68 -3.66 52.32
C LEU A 249 -61.67 -4.79 52.01
N ALA A 250 -61.20 -6.04 51.88
CA ALA A 250 -62.04 -7.19 51.53
C ALA A 250 -63.23 -7.36 52.48
N GLU A 251 -62.98 -7.40 53.80
CA GLU A 251 -64.07 -7.51 54.79
C GLU A 251 -65.03 -6.32 54.77
N THR A 252 -64.53 -5.12 54.44
CA THR A 252 -65.37 -3.92 54.35
C THR A 252 -66.33 -4.02 53.17
N VAL A 253 -65.85 -4.50 52.03
CA VAL A 253 -66.68 -4.77 50.84
C VAL A 253 -67.71 -5.86 51.15
N ASP A 254 -67.30 -6.95 51.81
CA ASP A 254 -68.22 -8.04 52.18
C ASP A 254 -69.30 -7.55 53.16
N LYS A 255 -68.93 -6.78 54.19
CA LYS A 255 -69.88 -6.16 55.11
C LYS A 255 -70.84 -5.21 54.39
N ALA A 256 -70.36 -4.41 53.44
CA ALA A 256 -71.19 -3.49 52.67
C ALA A 256 -72.17 -4.21 51.73
N ASN A 257 -71.71 -5.26 51.03
CA ASN A 257 -72.57 -6.06 50.14
C ASN A 257 -73.69 -6.78 50.89
N ASN A 258 -73.45 -7.18 52.15
CA ASN A 258 -74.43 -7.85 53.00
C ASN A 258 -75.20 -6.89 53.93
N ALA A 259 -75.01 -5.58 53.80
CA ALA A 259 -75.71 -4.60 54.62
C ALA A 259 -77.20 -4.50 54.24
N VAL A 260 -78.07 -4.28 55.23
CA VAL A 260 -79.50 -4.04 55.00
C VAL A 260 -79.68 -2.64 54.38
N PRO A 261 -80.25 -2.49 53.17
CA PRO A 261 -80.43 -1.18 52.54
C PRO A 261 -81.45 -0.32 53.30
N SER A 262 -81.18 0.99 53.40
CA SER A 262 -82.07 1.96 54.07
C SER A 262 -83.45 2.13 53.41
N SER A 263 -83.59 1.68 52.15
CA SER A 263 -84.87 1.66 51.43
C SER A 263 -85.77 0.48 51.80
N ARG A 264 -85.25 -0.58 52.44
CA ARG A 264 -86.09 -1.69 52.88
C ARG A 264 -86.96 -1.25 54.05
N LYS A 265 -88.24 -1.60 53.95
CA LYS A 265 -89.28 -1.26 54.92
C LYS A 265 -89.97 -2.53 55.41
N VAL A 266 -90.39 -2.53 56.66
CA VAL A 266 -91.36 -3.49 57.20
C VAL A 266 -92.63 -2.70 57.50
N ASN A 267 -93.73 -3.07 56.86
CA ASN A 267 -95.02 -2.40 57.01
C ASN A 267 -94.96 -0.86 56.81
N GLY A 268 -94.22 -0.42 55.79
CA GLY A 268 -94.08 1.00 55.45
C GLY A 268 -93.07 1.81 56.30
N LYS A 269 -92.53 1.24 57.38
CA LYS A 269 -91.54 1.89 58.25
C LYS A 269 -90.11 1.48 57.88
N ALA A 270 -89.18 2.43 57.88
CA ALA A 270 -87.78 2.20 57.54
C ALA A 270 -87.04 1.40 58.63
N LEU A 271 -86.08 0.58 58.22
CA LEU A 271 -85.24 -0.22 59.13
C LEU A 271 -84.01 0.56 59.59
N THR A 272 -84.22 1.48 60.54
CA THR A 272 -83.15 2.34 61.09
C THR A 272 -82.54 1.82 62.40
N GLY A 273 -82.98 0.66 62.88
CA GLY A 273 -82.53 0.01 64.11
C GLY A 273 -83.16 -1.37 64.28
N ASP A 274 -82.90 -2.02 65.41
CA ASP A 274 -83.42 -3.35 65.70
C ASP A 274 -84.95 -3.38 65.73
N ILE A 275 -85.54 -4.44 65.17
CA ILE A 275 -86.98 -4.71 65.28
C ILE A 275 -87.20 -5.67 66.44
N SER A 276 -87.89 -5.19 67.48
CA SER A 276 -88.38 -6.05 68.55
C SER A 276 -89.84 -6.44 68.26
N LEU A 277 -90.13 -7.74 68.23
CA LEU A 277 -91.49 -8.28 68.09
C LEU A 277 -91.86 -9.05 69.36
N SER A 278 -93.05 -8.80 69.88
CA SER A 278 -93.65 -9.53 70.99
C SER A 278 -94.81 -10.41 70.49
N ALA A 279 -95.29 -11.34 71.34
CA ALA A 279 -96.45 -12.17 71.03
C ALA A 279 -97.70 -11.34 70.66
N GLY A 280 -97.82 -10.13 71.22
CA GLY A 280 -98.91 -9.19 70.89
C GLY A 280 -98.81 -8.60 69.49
N ASP A 281 -97.61 -8.45 68.93
CA ASP A 281 -97.38 -7.78 67.63
C ASP A 281 -97.72 -8.67 66.42
N VAL A 282 -97.82 -9.98 66.63
CA VAL A 282 -98.10 -10.99 65.59
C VAL A 282 -99.37 -11.79 65.85
N GLY A 283 -100.18 -11.39 66.84
CA GLY A 283 -101.43 -12.09 67.19
C GLY A 283 -101.23 -13.50 67.74
N ALA A 284 -100.05 -13.81 68.29
CA ALA A 284 -99.74 -15.12 68.86
C ALA A 284 -100.12 -15.18 70.35
N PHE A 285 -100.75 -16.27 70.77
CA PHE A 285 -101.09 -16.49 72.19
C PHE A 285 -99.82 -16.80 73.01
N LYS A 286 -99.76 -16.29 74.25
CA LYS A 286 -98.68 -16.67 75.18
C LYS A 286 -98.71 -18.18 75.42
N LEU A 287 -97.54 -18.81 75.42
CA LEU A 287 -97.37 -20.23 75.72
C LEU A 287 -98.06 -20.56 77.05
N GLY A 288 -99.12 -21.37 77.02
CA GLY A 288 -99.94 -21.74 78.18
C GLY A 288 -101.41 -21.31 78.16
N LEU A 289 -101.83 -20.47 77.21
CA LEU A 289 -103.25 -20.17 76.97
C LEU A 289 -103.80 -21.08 75.86
N THR A 290 -104.26 -22.28 76.20
CA THR A 290 -105.21 -23.00 75.34
C THR A 290 -106.56 -22.34 75.50
N GLY A 291 -107.07 -21.67 74.47
CA GLY A 291 -108.43 -21.15 74.49
C GLY A 291 -109.41 -22.29 74.77
N SER A 292 -110.19 -22.15 75.84
CA SER A 292 -111.43 -22.92 75.99
C SER A 292 -112.36 -22.44 74.88
N VAL A 293 -112.60 -23.28 73.88
CA VAL A 293 -113.65 -23.03 72.89
C VAL A 293 -114.98 -23.21 73.62
N SER A 294 -115.71 -22.09 73.83
CA SER A 294 -117.14 -22.09 74.15
C SER A 294 -117.96 -22.04 72.89
#